data_AF-A0A6A6LPN8-F1
#
_entry.id   AF-A0A6A6LPN8-F1
#
_cell.length_a   1.000
_cell.length_b   1.000
_cell.length_c   1.000
_cell.angle_alpha   90.00
_cell.angle_beta   90.00
_cell.angle_gamma   90.00
#
_symmetry.space_group_name_H-M   'P 1'
#
loop_
_entity.id
_entity.type
_entity.pdbx_description
1 polymer ?
#
loop_
_entity_poly.entity_id
_entity_poly.type
_entity_poly.pdbx_seq_one_letter_code
_entity_poly.pdbx_strand_id
1 'polypeptide(L)'
;MGGLNQAEVGTGLQVFYNLGELKVTVEQLVNKYKGIGVKSVSVALDMKAISAGGGGGGYGPGGRVLSKKRDPFTHVLLLDEVIKEGDSMLTDRVWEALVKAFASQMKSAFTASSFVKEIFTVGYPKLFSMIDNLLERISQDTDIKGVLPAISLEGKEQMVQAIEIFQTAFLALCLSRLSDIVNTVFPVSSRGSIPSKEQISWIISRIQEEIEGVQLDGRLTLLVLHEIGKALLLLAERAEYQKCYLPHWVQYGVARDSVTPLFKAMVDRLESCILHIHEQNFGVLGMDAAMDNNTSPYMEELQKSILHFRTEFLSRLLPSSTNAAAAGAETICTQLVRSMASRVLTFFIRHASLVRPLSESGKLRMARDMAELELAVGQNLYPVEQLGLPYRALRAFRPLIFLETSQLEASPVLQDLPPSVILHHLYSRGPDELQSPLQRNKLTPLQYSLWLDSQGEDQIWKGIKTTLDDYAVKVRSRGDKEFSPVYPLMLQLGSSLTGHSPVSQKP
;
A
#
# COMPACT_ATOMS: atom_id res chain seq x y z
N MET A 1 -0.73 36.45 11.03
CA MET A 1 -1.82 37.43 11.30
C MET A 1 -3.10 36.66 11.57
N GLY A 2 -3.95 37.21 12.45
CA GLY A 2 -5.00 36.49 13.18
C GLY A 2 -6.00 35.71 12.32
N GLY A 3 -6.31 34.49 12.76
CA GLY A 3 -7.44 33.74 12.23
C GLY A 3 -8.72 34.51 12.47
N LEU A 4 -9.46 34.80 11.40
CA LEU A 4 -10.78 35.42 11.47
C LEU A 4 -11.71 34.53 12.29
N ASN A 5 -12.35 35.11 13.30
CA ASN A 5 -13.29 34.42 14.17
C ASN A 5 -14.54 34.06 13.34
N GLN A 6 -14.92 32.77 13.32
CA GLN A 6 -16.01 32.27 12.46
C GLN A 6 -17.35 32.98 12.73
N ALA A 7 -17.56 33.44 13.96
CA ALA A 7 -18.74 34.21 14.35
C ALA A 7 -18.78 35.60 13.69
N GLU A 8 -17.65 36.27 13.54
CA GLU A 8 -17.54 37.61 12.94
C GLU A 8 -17.78 37.56 11.42
N VAL A 9 -17.23 36.53 10.75
CA VAL A 9 -17.46 36.29 9.32
C VAL A 9 -18.93 35.96 9.05
N GLY A 10 -19.57 35.15 9.90
CA GLY A 10 -21.00 34.84 9.79
C GLY A 10 -21.90 36.07 9.96
N THR A 11 -21.57 36.96 10.90
CA THR A 11 -22.31 38.22 11.10
C THR A 11 -22.10 39.17 9.92
N GLY A 12 -20.89 39.26 9.37
CA GLY A 12 -20.59 40.05 8.17
C GLY A 12 -21.37 39.58 6.95
N LEU A 13 -21.43 38.26 6.70
CA LEU A 13 -22.20 37.67 5.60
C LEU A 13 -23.72 37.95 5.75
N GLN A 14 -24.26 37.91 6.97
CA GLN A 14 -25.66 38.27 7.22
C GLN A 14 -25.97 39.73 6.89
N VAL A 15 -25.02 40.64 7.14
CA VAL A 15 -25.17 42.06 6.77
C VAL A 15 -25.21 42.23 5.25
N PHE A 16 -24.32 41.57 4.50
CA PHE A 16 -24.34 41.61 3.04
C PHE A 16 -25.58 40.95 2.43
N TYR A 17 -26.12 39.91 3.09
CA TYR A 17 -27.38 39.28 2.72
C TYR A 17 -28.56 40.25 2.87
N ASN A 18 -28.68 40.89 4.03
CA ASN A 18 -29.73 41.87 4.31
C ASN A 18 -29.66 43.10 3.38
N LEU A 19 -28.49 43.38 2.79
CA LEU A 19 -28.26 44.47 1.82
C LEU A 19 -28.48 44.04 0.36
N GLY A 20 -28.79 42.76 0.08
CA GLY A 20 -28.95 42.23 -1.29
C GLY A 20 -27.64 42.11 -2.09
N GLU A 21 -26.49 42.40 -1.47
CA GLU A 21 -25.16 42.47 -2.10
C GLU A 21 -24.33 41.18 -1.91
N LEU A 22 -24.88 40.19 -1.19
CA LEU A 22 -24.16 38.96 -0.83
C LEU A 22 -23.61 38.23 -2.04
N LYS A 23 -24.42 38.05 -3.09
CA LYS A 23 -24.00 37.31 -4.29
C LYS A 23 -22.82 37.99 -4.98
N VAL A 24 -22.89 39.30 -5.19
CA VAL A 24 -21.83 40.09 -5.82
C VAL A 24 -20.54 40.03 -5.00
N THR A 25 -20.67 40.16 -3.68
CA THR A 25 -19.53 40.12 -2.75
C THR A 25 -18.84 38.75 -2.73
N VAL A 26 -19.63 37.66 -2.71
CA VAL A 26 -19.11 36.29 -2.77
C VAL A 26 -18.45 36.01 -4.11
N GLU A 27 -19.05 36.42 -5.24
CA GLU A 27 -18.45 36.28 -6.56
C GLU A 27 -17.13 37.07 -6.71
N GLN A 28 -17.07 38.29 -6.18
CA GLN A 28 -15.84 39.08 -6.14
C GLN A 28 -14.74 38.40 -5.31
N LEU A 29 -15.10 37.82 -4.17
CA LEU A 29 -14.17 37.10 -3.30
C LEU A 29 -13.65 35.82 -3.97
N VAL A 30 -14.54 35.04 -4.60
CA VAL A 30 -14.21 33.85 -5.40
C VAL A 30 -13.27 34.23 -6.55
N ASN A 31 -13.57 35.29 -7.30
CA ASN A 31 -12.71 35.76 -8.39
C ASN A 31 -11.35 36.25 -7.89
N LYS A 32 -11.30 36.91 -6.73
CA LYS A 32 -10.05 37.33 -6.09
C LYS A 32 -9.19 36.13 -5.72
N TYR A 33 -9.73 35.13 -5.02
CA TYR A 33 -8.98 33.93 -4.63
C TYR A 33 -8.60 33.06 -5.83
N LYS A 34 -9.47 32.93 -6.84
CA LYS A 34 -9.13 32.34 -8.14
C LYS A 34 -7.93 33.06 -8.76
N GLY A 35 -7.93 34.39 -8.82
CA GLY A 35 -6.83 35.18 -9.35
C GLY A 35 -5.53 35.00 -8.57
N ILE A 36 -5.59 34.92 -7.24
CA ILE A 36 -4.43 34.66 -6.37
C ILE A 36 -3.89 33.25 -6.60
N GLY A 37 -4.75 32.24 -6.68
CA GLY A 37 -4.38 30.85 -6.92
C GLY A 37 -3.70 30.66 -8.28
N VAL A 38 -4.31 31.19 -9.35
CA VAL A 38 -3.73 31.16 -10.71
C VAL A 38 -2.37 31.84 -10.74
N LYS A 39 -2.24 33.04 -10.15
CA LYS A 39 -0.94 33.74 -10.07
C LYS A 39 0.10 32.93 -9.28
N SER A 40 -0.30 32.29 -8.19
CA SER A 40 0.61 31.47 -7.36
C SER A 40 1.12 30.26 -8.14
N VAL A 41 0.24 29.58 -8.88
CA VAL A 41 0.63 28.47 -9.78
C VAL A 41 1.58 28.96 -10.87
N SER A 42 1.28 30.10 -11.51
CA SER A 42 2.14 30.68 -12.55
C SER A 42 3.52 31.10 -12.03
N VAL A 43 3.60 31.68 -10.82
CA VAL A 43 4.87 32.08 -10.19
C VAL A 43 5.69 30.86 -9.76
N ALA A 44 5.04 29.87 -9.14
CA ALA A 44 5.72 28.65 -8.69
C ALA A 44 6.29 27.82 -9.85
N LEU A 45 5.68 27.93 -11.04
CA LEU A 45 6.07 27.21 -12.25
C LEU A 45 6.73 28.10 -13.32
N ASP A 46 7.25 29.27 -12.92
CA ASP A 46 7.98 30.17 -13.82
C ASP A 46 9.32 29.55 -14.22
N MET A 47 9.49 29.33 -15.53
CA MET A 47 10.66 28.65 -16.12
C MET A 47 11.97 29.41 -15.91
N LYS A 48 11.94 30.75 -15.74
CA LYS A 48 13.13 31.57 -15.44
C LYS A 48 13.52 31.52 -13.97
N ALA A 49 12.54 31.37 -13.07
CA ALA A 49 12.79 31.22 -11.64
C ALA A 49 13.29 29.80 -11.30
N ILE A 50 12.71 28.77 -11.91
CA ILE A 50 13.09 27.35 -11.70
C ILE A 50 14.51 27.06 -12.19
N SER A 51 14.97 27.73 -13.26
CA SER A 51 16.33 27.57 -13.79
C SER A 51 17.40 28.34 -13.01
N ALA A 52 17.02 29.26 -12.11
CA ALA A 52 17.95 30.20 -11.46
C ALA A 52 18.18 29.96 -9.94
N GLY A 53 17.38 29.14 -9.25
CA GLY A 53 17.71 28.79 -7.86
C GLY A 53 16.53 28.28 -7.02
N GLY A 54 16.77 27.16 -6.32
CA GLY A 54 15.90 26.70 -5.24
C GLY A 54 15.96 27.66 -4.05
N GLY A 55 14.80 28.19 -3.65
CA GLY A 55 14.68 29.09 -2.51
C GLY A 55 13.22 29.24 -2.11
N GLY A 56 12.91 28.83 -0.88
CA GLY A 56 11.55 28.65 -0.37
C GLY A 56 10.65 29.89 -0.40
N GLY A 57 9.34 29.64 -0.54
CA GLY A 57 8.28 30.61 -0.35
C GLY A 57 7.22 30.03 0.58
N GLY A 58 7.09 30.60 1.79
CA GLY A 58 6.05 30.24 2.74
C GLY A 58 4.65 30.64 2.25
N TYR A 59 3.68 29.77 2.49
CA TYR A 59 2.27 29.99 2.15
C TYR A 59 1.44 30.24 3.41
N GLY A 60 0.60 31.28 3.38
CA GLY A 60 -0.33 31.64 4.44
C GLY A 60 -1.70 30.97 4.29
N PRO A 61 -2.46 30.73 5.38
CA PRO A 61 -3.73 30.01 5.35
C PRO A 61 -4.92 30.97 5.17
N GLY A 62 -5.84 30.64 4.26
CA GLY A 62 -7.06 31.43 4.04
C GLY A 62 -8.10 30.67 3.24
N GLY A 63 -8.82 29.77 3.91
CA GLY A 63 -9.87 28.97 3.27
C GLY A 63 -10.72 28.18 4.26
N ARG A 64 -11.44 28.88 5.13
CA ARG A 64 -12.58 28.31 5.88
C ARG A 64 -13.68 29.37 5.96
N VAL A 65 -14.92 28.90 6.06
CA VAL A 65 -16.18 29.63 6.32
C VAL A 65 -17.08 29.78 5.09
N LEU A 66 -17.84 28.73 4.79
CA LEU A 66 -19.17 28.86 4.15
C LEU A 66 -20.20 27.79 4.60
N SER A 67 -19.90 26.92 5.56
CA SER A 67 -20.67 25.67 5.66
C SER A 67 -21.59 25.50 6.87
N LYS A 68 -21.73 26.48 7.77
CA LYS A 68 -22.59 26.31 8.97
C LYS A 68 -23.29 27.58 9.45
N LYS A 69 -24.44 27.93 8.85
CA LYS A 69 -25.56 28.60 9.57
C LYS A 69 -26.88 28.52 8.76
N ARG A 70 -28.00 28.25 9.46
CA ARG A 70 -29.37 28.34 8.95
C ARG A 70 -30.02 29.66 9.38
N ASP A 71 -30.89 30.20 8.56
CA ASP A 71 -31.63 31.44 8.82
C ASP A 71 -32.59 31.29 10.04
N PRO A 72 -32.65 32.26 10.97
CA PRO A 72 -33.51 32.17 12.16
C PRO A 72 -35.02 32.38 11.92
N PHE A 73 -35.46 32.80 10.73
CA PHE A 73 -36.87 33.09 10.45
C PHE A 73 -37.44 32.28 9.27
N THR A 74 -36.62 31.75 8.36
CA THR A 74 -37.07 30.95 7.19
C THR A 74 -36.54 29.52 7.15
N HIS A 75 -35.60 29.13 8.02
CA HIS A 75 -35.00 27.79 8.09
C HIS A 75 -34.30 27.26 6.80
N VAL A 76 -34.07 28.08 5.78
CA VAL A 76 -33.34 27.71 4.55
C VAL A 76 -31.82 27.93 4.72
N LEU A 77 -31.00 27.12 4.03
CA LEU A 77 -29.53 27.26 4.04
C LEU A 77 -29.12 28.45 3.16
N LEU A 78 -28.21 29.32 3.64
CA LEU A 78 -27.62 30.44 2.86
C LEU A 78 -27.00 30.01 1.51
N LEU A 79 -26.72 28.71 1.34
CA LEU A 79 -26.23 28.09 0.12
C LEU A 79 -27.32 28.01 -0.97
N ASP A 80 -28.59 27.84 -0.60
CA ASP A 80 -29.72 27.67 -1.53
C ASP A 80 -30.18 28.98 -2.20
N GLU A 81 -29.68 30.13 -1.71
CA GLU A 81 -30.01 31.44 -2.28
C GLU A 81 -28.89 32.01 -3.19
N VAL A 82 -27.66 31.52 -3.00
CA VAL A 82 -26.51 31.84 -3.87
C VAL A 82 -26.44 30.90 -5.08
N ILE A 83 -26.92 29.66 -4.92
CA ILE A 83 -26.99 28.63 -5.97
C ILE A 83 -28.45 28.49 -6.41
N LYS A 84 -28.80 28.90 -7.63
CA LYS A 84 -30.10 28.54 -8.22
C LYS A 84 -30.06 27.09 -8.70
N GLU A 85 -31.21 26.41 -8.73
CA GLU A 85 -31.34 25.05 -9.29
C GLU A 85 -30.66 24.97 -10.67
N GLY A 86 -29.48 24.35 -10.74
CA GLY A 86 -28.67 24.19 -11.96
C GLY A 86 -27.26 24.77 -11.93
N ASP A 87 -26.88 25.61 -10.95
CA ASP A 87 -25.52 26.17 -10.85
C ASP A 87 -24.53 25.22 -10.15
N SER A 88 -23.31 25.06 -10.68
CA SER A 88 -22.23 24.29 -10.05
C SER A 88 -21.75 24.94 -8.74
N MET A 89 -21.29 24.15 -7.77
CA MET A 89 -20.88 24.70 -6.48
C MET A 89 -19.72 25.68 -6.66
N LEU A 90 -19.66 26.72 -5.83
CA LEU A 90 -18.58 27.73 -5.89
C LEU A 90 -17.19 27.10 -5.74
N THR A 91 -17.09 26.02 -4.96
CA THR A 91 -15.89 25.20 -4.82
C THR A 91 -15.47 24.56 -6.14
N ASP A 92 -16.43 24.03 -6.92
CA ASP A 92 -16.18 23.40 -8.21
C ASP A 92 -15.63 24.43 -9.21
N ARG A 93 -16.18 25.65 -9.24
CA ARG A 93 -15.73 26.72 -10.13
C ARG A 93 -14.31 27.21 -9.83
N VAL A 94 -13.94 27.28 -8.55
CA VAL A 94 -12.57 27.62 -8.12
C VAL A 94 -11.62 26.48 -8.48
N TRP A 95 -12.03 25.24 -8.20
CA TRP A 95 -11.23 24.07 -8.44
C TRP A 95 -10.98 23.83 -9.93
N GLU A 96 -12.01 23.92 -10.77
CA GLU A 96 -11.90 23.82 -12.23
C GLU A 96 -10.92 24.86 -12.79
N ALA A 97 -10.95 26.09 -12.27
CA ALA A 97 -10.00 27.12 -12.66
C ALA A 97 -8.56 26.81 -12.23
N LEU A 98 -8.36 26.30 -11.02
CA LEU A 98 -7.05 25.88 -10.51
C LEU A 98 -6.48 24.71 -11.31
N VAL A 99 -7.29 23.66 -11.52
CA VAL A 99 -6.96 22.50 -12.35
C VAL A 99 -6.58 22.94 -13.75
N LYS A 100 -7.39 23.79 -14.40
CA LYS A 100 -7.12 24.27 -15.75
C LYS A 100 -5.83 25.08 -15.85
N ALA A 101 -5.59 25.96 -14.88
CA ALA A 101 -4.34 26.74 -14.82
C ALA A 101 -3.12 25.84 -14.61
N PHE A 102 -3.22 24.90 -13.67
CA PHE A 102 -2.18 23.92 -13.39
C PHE A 102 -1.89 23.04 -14.62
N ALA A 103 -2.91 22.46 -15.24
CA ALA A 103 -2.78 21.65 -16.45
C ALA A 103 -2.17 22.43 -17.62
N SER A 104 -2.60 23.69 -17.84
CA SER A 104 -2.01 24.54 -18.87
C SER A 104 -0.52 24.78 -18.61
N GLN A 105 -0.13 24.99 -17.35
CA GLN A 105 1.25 25.26 -16.98
C GLN A 105 2.12 24.01 -17.08
N MET A 106 1.63 22.84 -16.64
CA MET A 106 2.32 21.56 -16.79
C MET A 106 2.50 21.19 -18.26
N LYS A 107 1.48 21.40 -19.10
CA LYS A 107 1.58 21.22 -20.55
C LYS A 107 2.60 22.16 -21.18
N SER A 108 2.61 23.43 -20.78
CA SER A 108 3.61 24.40 -21.25
C SER A 108 5.03 24.03 -20.82
N ALA A 109 5.22 23.60 -19.57
CA ALA A 109 6.50 23.12 -19.06
C ALA A 109 7.02 21.90 -19.85
N PHE A 110 6.13 21.02 -20.30
CA PHE A 110 6.47 19.86 -21.11
C PHE A 110 6.86 20.20 -22.56
N THR A 111 6.22 21.20 -23.18
CA THR A 111 6.43 21.51 -24.61
C THR A 111 7.45 22.63 -24.86
N ALA A 112 7.57 23.59 -23.96
CA ALA A 112 8.34 24.81 -24.19
C ALA A 112 9.82 24.72 -23.79
N SER A 113 10.18 23.83 -22.86
CA SER A 113 11.56 23.69 -22.37
C SER A 113 11.96 22.23 -22.23
N SER A 114 12.98 21.82 -23.01
CA SER A 114 13.55 20.47 -22.92
C SER A 114 14.18 20.19 -21.57
N PHE A 115 14.86 21.17 -20.98
CA PHE A 115 15.47 21.06 -19.65
C PHE A 115 14.44 20.84 -18.55
N VAL A 116 13.37 21.66 -18.51
CA VAL A 116 12.30 21.54 -17.52
C VAL A 116 11.53 20.23 -17.72
N LYS A 117 11.27 19.87 -18.99
CA LYS A 117 10.68 18.57 -19.34
C LYS A 117 11.50 17.43 -18.76
N GLU A 118 12.81 17.43 -18.98
CA GLU A 118 13.71 16.37 -18.51
C GLU A 118 13.74 16.27 -16.98
N ILE A 119 13.86 17.40 -16.27
CA ILE A 119 13.83 17.45 -14.81
C ILE A 119 12.53 16.87 -14.25
N PHE A 120 11.37 17.31 -14.75
CA PHE A 120 10.09 16.81 -14.26
C PHE A 120 9.84 15.36 -14.67
N THR A 121 10.39 14.92 -15.80
CA THR A 121 10.30 13.51 -16.22
C THR A 121 11.10 12.63 -15.27
N VAL A 122 12.38 12.94 -15.00
CA VAL A 122 13.22 12.17 -14.08
C VAL A 122 12.74 12.28 -12.63
N GLY A 123 12.23 13.45 -12.24
CA GLY A 123 11.68 13.74 -10.92
C GLY A 123 10.22 13.33 -10.73
N TYR A 124 9.59 12.65 -11.71
CA TYR A 124 8.16 12.35 -11.69
C TYR A 124 7.68 11.64 -10.41
N PRO A 125 8.37 10.60 -9.89
CA PRO A 125 7.92 9.92 -8.66
C PRO A 125 7.79 10.87 -7.47
N LYS A 126 8.73 11.83 -7.33
CA LYS A 126 8.69 12.85 -6.29
C LYS A 126 7.59 13.87 -6.54
N LEU A 127 7.41 14.30 -7.80
CA LEU A 127 6.35 15.22 -8.20
C LEU A 127 4.96 14.65 -7.89
N PHE A 128 4.72 13.39 -8.25
CA PHE A 128 3.47 12.68 -7.97
C PHE A 128 3.20 12.64 -6.47
N SER A 129 4.16 12.17 -5.67
CA SER A 129 4.03 12.11 -4.22
C SER A 129 3.76 13.48 -3.59
N MET A 130 4.39 14.55 -4.08
CA MET A 130 4.14 15.92 -3.59
C MET A 130 2.70 16.39 -3.88
N ILE A 131 2.18 16.09 -5.08
CA ILE A 131 0.82 16.47 -5.48
C ILE A 131 -0.21 15.66 -4.70
N ASP A 132 0.02 14.36 -4.55
CA ASP A 132 -0.90 13.48 -3.81
C ASP A 132 -0.98 13.88 -2.33
N ASN A 133 0.17 14.09 -1.67
CA ASN A 133 0.22 14.61 -0.30
C ASN A 133 -0.46 15.97 -0.14
N LEU A 134 -0.35 16.86 -1.15
CA LEU A 134 -1.04 18.15 -1.14
C LEU A 134 -2.57 17.96 -1.22
N LEU A 135 -3.03 17.09 -2.12
CA LEU A 135 -4.45 16.79 -2.30
C LEU A 135 -5.05 16.12 -1.07
N GLU A 136 -4.32 15.20 -0.42
CA GLU A 136 -4.73 14.59 0.84
C GLU A 136 -4.83 15.61 1.96
N ARG A 137 -3.84 16.49 2.13
CA ARG A 137 -3.87 17.56 3.14
C ARG A 137 -5.06 18.50 2.93
N ILE A 138 -5.31 18.93 1.69
CA ILE A 138 -6.48 19.78 1.41
C ILE A 138 -7.78 19.02 1.71
N SER A 139 -7.84 17.73 1.37
CA SER A 139 -9.00 16.88 1.69
C SER A 139 -9.26 16.80 3.19
N GLN A 140 -8.20 16.59 4.00
CA GLN A 140 -8.29 16.50 5.46
C GLN A 140 -8.65 17.85 6.10
N ASP A 141 -8.03 18.94 5.64
CA ASP A 141 -8.27 20.28 6.18
C ASP A 141 -9.68 20.82 5.86
N THR A 142 -10.31 20.25 4.84
CA THR A 142 -11.65 20.64 4.35
C THR A 142 -12.75 19.66 4.75
N ASP A 143 -12.41 18.55 5.41
CA ASP A 143 -13.38 17.60 5.97
C ASP A 143 -14.04 18.17 7.23
N ILE A 144 -15.28 18.62 7.09
CA ILE A 144 -16.09 19.18 8.18
C ILE A 144 -17.39 18.36 8.24
N LYS A 145 -17.68 17.75 9.39
CA LYS A 145 -18.91 16.97 9.63
C LYS A 145 -20.16 17.67 9.04
N GLY A 146 -20.78 17.03 8.06
CA GLY A 146 -22.02 17.45 7.40
C GLY A 146 -21.85 18.28 6.13
N VAL A 147 -20.63 18.42 5.59
CA VAL A 147 -20.30 19.27 4.43
C VAL A 147 -19.43 18.46 3.48
N LEU A 148 -19.71 18.51 2.17
CA LEU A 148 -18.84 17.88 1.18
C LEU A 148 -17.43 18.52 1.24
N PRO A 149 -16.34 17.72 1.18
CA PRO A 149 -14.98 18.24 1.12
C PRO A 149 -14.82 19.27 -0.01
N ALA A 150 -13.94 20.26 0.16
CA ALA A 150 -13.78 21.32 -0.84
C ALA A 150 -13.18 20.83 -2.16
N ILE A 151 -12.60 19.63 -2.15
CA ILE A 151 -12.10 18.91 -3.33
C ILE A 151 -13.01 17.70 -3.58
N SER A 152 -13.59 17.63 -4.77
CA SER A 152 -14.26 16.44 -5.27
C SER A 152 -13.25 15.36 -5.68
N LEU A 153 -13.68 14.09 -5.69
CA LEU A 153 -12.87 12.97 -6.17
C LEU A 153 -12.41 13.20 -7.63
N GLU A 154 -13.33 13.68 -8.48
CA GLU A 154 -13.06 14.08 -9.86
C GLU A 154 -12.00 15.19 -9.93
N GLY A 155 -12.07 16.15 -9.02
CA GLY A 155 -11.10 17.22 -8.92
C GLY A 155 -9.67 16.74 -8.61
N LYS A 156 -9.52 15.72 -7.75
CA LYS A 156 -8.22 15.07 -7.51
C LYS A 156 -7.70 14.39 -8.76
N GLU A 157 -8.56 13.62 -9.42
CA GLU A 157 -8.21 12.89 -10.64
C GLU A 157 -7.76 13.84 -11.76
N GLN A 158 -8.43 14.99 -11.93
CA GLN A 158 -8.04 15.98 -12.94
C GLN A 158 -6.65 16.61 -12.66
N MET A 159 -6.29 16.85 -11.39
CA MET A 159 -4.92 17.31 -11.06
C MET A 159 -3.87 16.24 -11.32
N VAL A 160 -4.18 14.96 -11.06
CA VAL A 160 -3.29 13.84 -11.38
C VAL A 160 -3.16 13.66 -12.90
N GLN A 161 -4.25 13.81 -13.66
CA GLN A 161 -4.21 13.77 -15.14
C GLN A 161 -3.34 14.88 -15.72
N ALA A 162 -3.31 16.07 -15.10
CA ALA A 162 -2.48 17.19 -15.55
C ALA A 162 -0.97 16.88 -15.58
N ILE A 163 -0.50 15.93 -14.76
CA ILE A 163 0.90 15.50 -14.71
C ILE A 163 1.16 14.20 -15.48
N GLU A 164 0.14 13.56 -16.05
CA GLU A 164 0.26 12.26 -16.73
C GLU A 164 1.20 12.30 -17.94
N ILE A 165 1.33 13.46 -18.60
CA ILE A 165 2.32 13.65 -19.68
C ILE A 165 3.76 13.37 -19.24
N PHE A 166 4.10 13.69 -17.98
CA PHE A 166 5.40 13.38 -17.39
C PHE A 166 5.50 11.92 -16.97
N GLN A 167 4.39 11.31 -16.53
CA GLN A 167 4.32 9.86 -16.28
C GLN A 167 4.66 9.07 -17.54
N THR A 168 4.00 9.39 -18.67
CA THR A 168 4.24 8.69 -19.94
C THR A 168 5.68 8.86 -20.40
N ALA A 169 6.25 10.07 -20.28
CA ALA A 169 7.65 10.31 -20.62
C ALA A 169 8.61 9.58 -19.68
N PHE A 170 8.29 9.49 -18.38
CA PHE A 170 9.08 8.79 -17.39
C PHE A 170 9.11 7.28 -17.68
N LEU A 171 7.95 6.68 -17.93
CA LEU A 171 7.85 5.26 -18.29
C LEU A 171 8.59 4.95 -19.60
N ALA A 172 8.48 5.81 -20.61
CA ALA A 172 9.24 5.67 -21.85
C ALA A 172 10.76 5.76 -21.61
N LEU A 173 11.20 6.64 -20.71
CA LEU A 173 12.60 6.76 -20.32
C LEU A 173 13.08 5.52 -19.56
N CYS A 174 12.30 4.98 -18.63
CA CYS A 174 12.59 3.72 -17.94
C CYS A 174 12.79 2.58 -18.95
N LEU A 175 11.85 2.42 -19.89
CA LEU A 175 11.93 1.39 -20.92
C LEU A 175 13.17 1.59 -21.82
N SER A 176 13.46 2.82 -22.26
CA SER A 176 14.64 3.11 -23.09
C SER A 176 15.92 2.73 -22.36
N ARG A 177 16.12 3.22 -21.13
CA ARG A 177 17.32 2.96 -20.33
C ARG A 177 17.55 1.46 -20.13
N LEU A 178 16.49 0.71 -19.81
CA LEU A 178 16.58 -0.74 -19.66
C LEU A 178 16.90 -1.44 -21.00
N SER A 179 16.22 -1.04 -22.08
CA SER A 179 16.42 -1.60 -23.41
C SER A 179 17.82 -1.33 -23.95
N ASP A 180 18.37 -0.15 -23.71
CA ASP A 180 19.72 0.25 -24.13
C ASP A 180 20.78 -0.61 -23.45
N ILE A 181 20.62 -0.90 -22.15
CA ILE A 181 21.53 -1.81 -21.43
C ILE A 181 21.39 -3.23 -21.96
N VAL A 182 20.17 -3.72 -22.18
CA VAL A 182 19.94 -5.06 -22.77
C VAL A 182 20.63 -5.17 -24.14
N ASN A 183 20.48 -4.16 -25.01
CA ASN A 183 21.11 -4.14 -26.33
C ASN A 183 22.65 -3.98 -26.25
N THR A 184 23.17 -3.34 -25.21
CA THR A 184 24.63 -3.22 -24.96
C THR A 184 25.23 -4.55 -24.51
N VAL A 185 24.54 -5.28 -23.63
CA VAL A 185 24.98 -6.58 -23.12
C VAL A 185 24.76 -7.68 -24.15
N PHE A 186 23.70 -7.57 -24.98
CA PHE A 186 23.36 -8.51 -26.05
C PHE A 186 23.34 -7.81 -27.43
N PRO A 187 24.51 -7.43 -27.98
CA PRO A 187 24.57 -6.74 -29.26
C PRO A 187 24.15 -7.66 -30.42
N VAL A 188 23.32 -7.12 -31.32
CA VAL A 188 22.78 -7.84 -32.49
C VAL A 188 23.87 -8.24 -33.48
N SER A 189 24.97 -7.48 -33.51
CA SER A 189 26.09 -7.62 -34.43
C SER A 189 27.10 -8.71 -34.05
N SER A 190 27.10 -9.19 -32.80
CA SER A 190 28.13 -10.12 -32.29
C SER A 190 27.50 -11.37 -31.69
N ARG A 191 27.28 -12.40 -32.52
CA ARG A 191 26.61 -13.67 -32.18
C ARG A 191 27.36 -14.60 -31.19
N GLY A 192 28.52 -14.20 -30.67
CA GLY A 192 29.40 -15.09 -29.89
C GLY A 192 29.90 -14.54 -28.55
N SER A 193 29.55 -13.30 -28.17
CA SER A 193 29.96 -12.77 -26.87
C SER A 193 29.00 -13.27 -25.78
N ILE A 194 29.45 -14.26 -25.02
CA ILE A 194 28.78 -14.66 -23.77
C ILE A 194 28.84 -13.46 -22.81
N PRO A 195 27.70 -12.97 -22.30
CA PRO A 195 27.69 -11.92 -21.29
C PRO A 195 28.45 -12.38 -20.05
N SER A 196 29.37 -11.55 -19.56
CA SER A 196 30.02 -11.76 -18.28
C SER A 196 29.02 -11.61 -17.12
N LYS A 197 29.31 -12.25 -15.99
CA LYS A 197 28.50 -12.12 -14.76
C LYS A 197 28.34 -10.65 -14.32
N GLU A 198 29.35 -9.82 -14.57
CA GLU A 198 29.33 -8.38 -14.27
C GLU A 198 28.34 -7.62 -15.15
N GLN A 199 28.30 -7.92 -16.46
CA GLN A 199 27.34 -7.31 -17.38
C GLN A 199 25.89 -7.68 -17.04
N ILE A 200 25.65 -8.91 -16.58
CA ILE A 200 24.34 -9.32 -16.07
C ILE A 200 24.00 -8.58 -14.77
N SER A 201 24.98 -8.41 -13.88
CA SER A 201 24.80 -7.62 -12.66
C SER A 201 24.39 -6.18 -12.97
N TRP A 202 24.88 -5.58 -14.06
CA TRP A 202 24.46 -4.23 -14.46
C TRP A 202 22.98 -4.16 -14.84
N ILE A 203 22.45 -5.18 -15.53
CA ILE A 203 21.01 -5.27 -15.85
C ILE A 203 20.22 -5.35 -14.54
N ILE A 204 20.64 -6.22 -13.61
CA ILE A 204 19.96 -6.43 -12.32
C ILE A 204 19.98 -5.15 -11.49
N SER A 205 21.15 -4.52 -11.33
CA SER A 205 21.30 -3.27 -10.60
C SER A 205 20.46 -2.16 -11.22
N ARG A 206 20.37 -2.08 -12.56
CA ARG A 206 19.50 -1.09 -13.19
C ARG A 206 18.02 -1.35 -12.90
N ILE A 207 17.57 -2.59 -13.01
CA ILE A 207 16.18 -2.94 -12.66
C ILE A 207 15.89 -2.55 -11.20
N GLN A 208 16.82 -2.82 -10.28
CA GLN A 208 16.69 -2.42 -8.88
C GLN A 208 16.59 -0.90 -8.72
N GLU A 209 17.45 -0.11 -9.38
CA GLU A 209 17.40 1.36 -9.34
C GLU A 209 16.05 1.93 -9.81
N GLU A 210 15.48 1.36 -10.88
CA GLU A 210 14.17 1.80 -11.39
C GLU A 210 13.03 1.46 -10.42
N ILE A 211 13.11 0.31 -9.73
CA ILE A 211 12.14 -0.09 -8.70
C ILE A 211 12.27 0.81 -7.47
N GLU A 212 13.49 0.98 -6.93
CA GLU A 212 13.78 1.80 -5.74
C GLU A 212 13.34 3.25 -5.91
N GLY A 213 13.43 3.80 -7.11
CA GLY A 213 12.95 5.16 -7.42
C GLY A 213 11.45 5.36 -7.23
N VAL A 214 10.67 4.28 -7.11
CA VAL A 214 9.21 4.29 -7.18
C VAL A 214 8.51 3.57 -6.01
N GLN A 215 9.25 2.86 -5.15
CA GLN A 215 8.69 2.03 -4.05
C GLN A 215 7.70 2.74 -3.12
N LEU A 216 7.75 4.08 -3.02
CA LEU A 216 6.83 4.86 -2.19
C LEU A 216 5.40 4.91 -2.73
N ASP A 217 5.21 4.66 -4.04
CA ASP A 217 3.90 4.74 -4.68
C ASP A 217 3.50 3.40 -5.29
N GLY A 218 2.34 2.88 -4.86
CA GLY A 218 1.82 1.61 -5.32
C GLY A 218 1.47 1.54 -6.80
N ARG A 219 0.79 2.57 -7.31
CA ARG A 219 0.30 2.61 -8.70
C ARG A 219 1.47 2.78 -9.67
N LEU A 220 2.38 3.68 -9.36
CA LEU A 220 3.58 3.92 -10.15
C LEU A 220 4.50 2.71 -10.11
N THR A 221 4.58 1.99 -8.98
CA THR A 221 5.32 0.72 -8.89
C THR A 221 4.79 -0.27 -9.92
N LEU A 222 3.47 -0.49 -9.99
CA LEU A 222 2.87 -1.39 -10.99
C LEU A 222 3.18 -0.97 -12.43
N LEU A 223 3.14 0.34 -12.72
CA LEU A 223 3.47 0.88 -14.05
C LEU A 223 4.94 0.70 -14.42
N VAL A 224 5.88 0.91 -13.49
CA VAL A 224 7.31 0.69 -13.74
C VAL A 224 7.62 -0.79 -13.88
N LEU A 225 7.01 -1.64 -13.04
CA LEU A 225 7.13 -3.09 -13.21
C LEU A 225 6.68 -3.50 -14.61
N HIS A 226 5.63 -2.87 -15.18
CA HIS A 226 5.15 -3.18 -16.53
C HIS A 226 6.22 -2.90 -17.60
N GLU A 227 6.91 -1.77 -17.50
CA GLU A 227 8.01 -1.45 -18.42
C GLU A 227 9.23 -2.36 -18.22
N ILE A 228 9.54 -2.76 -16.98
CA ILE A 228 10.55 -3.78 -16.68
C ILE A 228 10.18 -5.12 -17.33
N GLY A 229 8.91 -5.52 -17.29
CA GLY A 229 8.40 -6.73 -17.94
C GLY A 229 8.69 -6.74 -19.45
N LYS A 230 8.49 -5.62 -20.15
CA LYS A 230 8.84 -5.49 -21.58
C LYS A 230 10.34 -5.64 -21.81
N ALA A 231 11.17 -5.02 -20.99
CA ALA A 231 12.62 -5.14 -21.09
C ALA A 231 13.12 -6.57 -20.82
N LEU A 232 12.48 -7.29 -19.88
CA LEU A 232 12.77 -8.70 -19.61
C LEU A 232 12.35 -9.62 -20.76
N LEU A 233 11.24 -9.33 -21.45
CA LEU A 233 10.86 -10.04 -22.67
C LEU A 233 11.88 -9.81 -23.80
N LEU A 234 12.34 -8.57 -23.97
CA LEU A 234 13.42 -8.24 -24.92
C LEU A 234 14.72 -9.00 -24.57
N LEU A 235 15.10 -9.03 -23.28
CA LEU A 235 16.25 -9.79 -22.79
C LEU A 235 16.11 -11.27 -23.14
N ALA A 236 14.93 -11.86 -22.91
CA ALA A 236 14.65 -13.25 -23.25
C ALA A 236 14.80 -13.51 -24.76
N GLU A 237 14.19 -12.68 -25.61
CA GLU A 237 14.32 -12.79 -27.07
C GLU A 237 15.79 -12.73 -27.53
N ARG A 238 16.58 -11.82 -26.96
CA ARG A 238 18.01 -11.68 -27.26
C ARG A 238 18.82 -12.90 -26.79
N ALA A 239 18.53 -13.41 -25.59
CA ALA A 239 19.20 -14.59 -25.05
C ALA A 239 18.86 -15.86 -25.85
N GLU A 240 17.61 -15.99 -26.31
CA GLU A 240 17.20 -17.09 -27.19
C GLU A 240 17.90 -17.03 -28.55
N TYR A 241 18.08 -15.82 -29.12
CA TYR A 241 18.85 -15.64 -30.36
C TYR A 241 20.32 -16.07 -30.21
N GLN A 242 20.85 -16.08 -28.99
CA GLN A 242 22.22 -16.51 -28.65
C GLN A 242 22.32 -17.95 -28.12
N LYS A 243 21.22 -18.75 -28.18
CA LYS A 243 21.11 -20.13 -27.63
C LYS A 243 22.26 -21.08 -27.95
N CYS A 244 23.06 -20.82 -28.99
CA CYS A 244 24.16 -21.70 -29.41
C CYS A 244 25.43 -21.66 -28.53
N TYR A 245 25.57 -20.74 -27.56
CA TYR A 245 26.87 -20.53 -26.87
C TYR A 245 26.84 -20.50 -25.33
N LEU A 246 25.68 -20.54 -24.67
CA LEU A 246 25.58 -20.41 -23.22
C LEU A 246 25.33 -21.76 -22.52
N PRO A 247 26.10 -22.13 -21.48
CA PRO A 247 25.80 -23.29 -20.65
C PRO A 247 24.43 -23.18 -19.98
N HIS A 248 23.68 -24.27 -19.92
CA HIS A 248 22.30 -24.32 -19.39
C HIS A 248 22.19 -23.72 -17.97
N TRP A 249 23.12 -23.98 -17.06
CA TRP A 249 23.07 -23.43 -15.69
C TRP A 249 23.33 -21.91 -15.63
N VAL A 250 24.11 -21.35 -16.56
CA VAL A 250 24.32 -19.90 -16.68
C VAL A 250 23.04 -19.25 -17.20
N GLN A 251 22.37 -19.85 -18.18
CA GLN A 251 21.07 -19.38 -18.67
C GLN A 251 20.01 -19.39 -17.55
N TYR A 252 19.97 -20.44 -16.73
CA TYR A 252 19.01 -20.57 -15.63
C TYR A 252 19.27 -19.58 -14.49
N GLY A 253 20.54 -19.35 -14.11
CA GLY A 253 20.89 -18.35 -13.11
C GLY A 253 20.55 -16.94 -13.58
N VAL A 254 20.95 -16.57 -14.80
CA VAL A 254 20.72 -15.23 -15.36
C VAL A 254 19.24 -14.92 -15.52
N ALA A 255 18.45 -15.88 -16.04
CA ALA A 255 17.02 -15.70 -16.19
C ALA A 255 16.32 -15.53 -14.83
N ARG A 256 16.69 -16.35 -13.83
CA ARG A 256 16.15 -16.23 -12.47
C ARG A 256 16.53 -14.92 -11.82
N ASP A 257 17.80 -14.54 -11.86
CA ASP A 257 18.32 -13.35 -11.19
C ASP A 257 17.77 -12.07 -11.82
N SER A 258 17.52 -12.06 -13.13
CA SER A 258 16.92 -10.90 -13.83
C SER A 258 15.44 -10.69 -13.49
N VAL A 259 14.70 -11.77 -13.27
CA VAL A 259 13.24 -11.72 -12.99
C VAL A 259 12.95 -11.63 -11.48
N THR A 260 13.89 -12.03 -10.62
CA THR A 260 13.72 -11.99 -9.16
C THR A 260 13.37 -10.60 -8.60
N PRO A 261 13.98 -9.48 -9.04
CA PRO A 261 13.61 -8.14 -8.58
C PRO A 261 12.14 -7.78 -8.83
N LEU A 262 11.57 -8.18 -9.98
CA LEU A 262 10.16 -7.97 -10.32
C LEU A 262 9.24 -8.70 -9.32
N PHE A 263 9.52 -9.96 -9.03
CA PHE A 263 8.76 -10.74 -8.05
C PHE A 263 8.94 -10.21 -6.64
N LYS A 264 10.15 -9.79 -6.26
CA LYS A 264 10.41 -9.19 -4.95
C LYS A 264 9.63 -7.89 -4.77
N ALA A 265 9.64 -6.99 -5.76
CA ALA A 265 8.86 -5.75 -5.70
C ALA A 265 7.36 -6.03 -5.57
N MET A 266 6.85 -7.06 -6.26
CA MET A 266 5.47 -7.48 -6.13
C MET A 266 5.15 -8.03 -4.74
N VAL A 267 6.02 -8.88 -4.17
CA VAL A 267 5.89 -9.35 -2.78
C VAL A 267 5.87 -8.18 -1.82
N ASP A 268 6.83 -7.25 -1.92
CA ASP A 268 6.94 -6.09 -1.05
C ASP A 268 5.66 -5.21 -1.13
N ARG A 269 5.07 -5.04 -2.33
CA ARG A 269 3.76 -4.38 -2.52
C ARG A 269 2.63 -5.11 -1.82
N LEU A 270 2.52 -6.43 -1.98
CA LEU A 270 1.48 -7.24 -1.34
C LEU A 270 1.60 -7.24 0.18
N GLU A 271 2.82 -7.31 0.70
CA GLU A 271 3.11 -7.18 2.13
C GLU A 271 2.68 -5.80 2.65
N SER A 272 2.97 -4.73 1.92
CA SER A 272 2.50 -3.38 2.26
C SER A 272 0.97 -3.30 2.32
N CYS A 273 0.25 -3.91 1.36
CA CYS A 273 -1.21 -4.00 1.42
C CYS A 273 -1.69 -4.74 2.67
N ILE A 274 -1.06 -5.87 3.02
CA ILE A 274 -1.42 -6.65 4.21
C ILE A 274 -1.17 -5.86 5.50
N LEU A 275 -0.12 -5.03 5.57
CA LEU A 275 0.19 -4.25 6.78
C LEU A 275 -0.94 -3.30 7.18
N HIS A 276 -1.73 -2.80 6.22
CA HIS A 276 -2.91 -1.97 6.50
C HIS A 276 -3.99 -2.70 7.32
N ILE A 277 -3.91 -4.02 7.51
CA ILE A 277 -4.74 -4.75 8.47
C ILE A 277 -4.64 -4.17 9.89
N HIS A 278 -3.48 -3.60 10.26
CA HIS A 278 -3.27 -3.00 11.60
C HIS A 278 -3.87 -1.59 11.73
N GLU A 279 -4.25 -0.97 10.61
CA GLU A 279 -4.94 0.33 10.59
C GLU A 279 -6.47 0.17 10.63
N GLN A 280 -6.97 -1.05 10.35
CA GLN A 280 -8.39 -1.36 10.41
C GLN A 280 -8.86 -1.61 11.85
N ASN A 281 -10.07 -1.16 12.16
CA ASN A 281 -10.65 -1.38 13.48
C ASN A 281 -11.40 -2.73 13.54
N PHE A 282 -10.72 -3.76 14.07
CA PHE A 282 -11.31 -5.08 14.34
C PHE A 282 -11.96 -5.20 15.73
N GLY A 283 -11.97 -4.12 16.51
CA GLY A 283 -12.52 -4.08 17.87
C GLY A 283 -13.93 -3.50 17.99
N VAL A 284 -14.59 -3.13 16.87
CA VAL A 284 -15.90 -2.47 16.90
C VAL A 284 -16.96 -3.39 17.53
N LEU A 285 -17.71 -2.86 18.50
CA LEU A 285 -18.83 -3.51 19.18
C LEU A 285 -20.14 -2.79 18.78
N GLY A 286 -21.18 -3.53 18.36
CA GLY A 286 -22.54 -2.98 18.18
C GLY A 286 -23.07 -2.89 16.73
N MET A 287 -24.16 -2.13 16.54
CA MET A 287 -24.96 -2.01 15.31
C MET A 287 -24.16 -1.50 14.09
N ASP A 288 -23.11 -0.72 14.32
CA ASP A 288 -22.20 -0.20 13.28
C ASP A 288 -21.43 -1.31 12.55
N ALA A 289 -21.24 -2.47 13.19
CA ALA A 289 -20.58 -3.62 12.56
C ALA A 289 -21.47 -4.39 11.57
N ALA A 290 -22.81 -4.24 11.66
CA ALA A 290 -23.76 -4.95 10.80
C ALA A 290 -23.97 -4.25 9.44
N MET A 291 -23.68 -2.95 9.35
CA MET A 291 -23.81 -2.16 8.12
C MET A 291 -22.57 -2.20 7.24
N ASP A 292 -21.43 -2.62 7.79
CA ASP A 292 -20.11 -2.58 7.15
C ASP A 292 -19.78 -3.94 6.52
N ASN A 293 -20.69 -4.40 5.66
CA ASN A 293 -20.65 -5.71 5.01
C ASN A 293 -19.77 -5.73 3.76
N ASN A 294 -18.97 -4.68 3.55
CA ASN A 294 -18.08 -4.53 2.42
C ASN A 294 -16.76 -5.30 2.65
N THR A 295 -16.09 -5.62 1.56
CA THR A 295 -14.72 -6.16 1.60
C THR A 295 -13.79 -5.16 2.27
N SER A 296 -12.82 -5.64 3.06
CA SER A 296 -11.86 -4.76 3.70
C SER A 296 -11.06 -3.98 2.63
N PRO A 297 -10.87 -2.65 2.77
CA PRO A 297 -10.24 -1.83 1.73
C PRO A 297 -8.83 -2.32 1.32
N TYR A 298 -8.05 -2.79 2.29
CA TYR A 298 -6.72 -3.34 2.03
C TYR A 298 -6.76 -4.65 1.23
N MET A 299 -7.84 -5.44 1.37
CA MET A 299 -8.04 -6.68 0.64
C MET A 299 -8.47 -6.41 -0.80
N GLU A 300 -9.31 -5.39 -1.04
CA GLU A 300 -9.60 -4.93 -2.40
C GLU A 300 -8.33 -4.50 -3.15
N GLU A 301 -7.47 -3.71 -2.48
CA GLU A 301 -6.21 -3.24 -3.07
C GLU A 301 -5.23 -4.40 -3.32
N LEU A 302 -5.19 -5.36 -2.40
CA LEU A 302 -4.42 -6.61 -2.58
C LEU A 302 -4.91 -7.39 -3.80
N GLN A 303 -6.22 -7.61 -3.92
CA GLN A 303 -6.82 -8.34 -5.04
C GLN A 303 -6.57 -7.65 -6.37
N LYS A 304 -6.75 -6.31 -6.43
CA LYS A 304 -6.44 -5.51 -7.63
C LYS A 304 -4.98 -5.66 -8.03
N SER A 305 -4.07 -5.58 -7.05
CA SER A 305 -2.63 -5.74 -7.29
C SER A 305 -2.29 -7.14 -7.82
N ILE A 306 -2.85 -8.19 -7.21
CA ILE A 306 -2.68 -9.59 -7.63
C ILE A 306 -3.22 -9.81 -9.05
N LEU A 307 -4.43 -9.33 -9.33
CA LEU A 307 -5.07 -9.48 -10.63
C LEU A 307 -4.27 -8.76 -11.72
N HIS A 308 -3.86 -7.52 -11.45
CA HIS A 308 -3.01 -6.75 -12.35
C HIS A 308 -1.69 -7.49 -12.63
N PHE A 309 -1.06 -8.05 -11.59
CA PHE A 309 0.18 -8.81 -11.77
C PHE A 309 -0.02 -10.05 -12.65
N ARG A 310 -1.15 -10.74 -12.48
CA ARG A 310 -1.50 -11.88 -13.34
C ARG A 310 -1.72 -11.45 -14.79
N THR A 311 -2.54 -10.43 -15.03
CA THR A 311 -2.93 -10.03 -16.38
C THR A 311 -1.75 -9.46 -17.17
N GLU A 312 -0.89 -8.68 -16.51
CA GLU A 312 0.23 -8.00 -17.17
C GLU A 312 1.51 -8.83 -17.27
N PHE A 313 1.83 -9.63 -16.24
CA PHE A 313 3.10 -10.37 -16.18
C PHE A 313 2.91 -11.86 -16.32
N LEU A 314 2.10 -12.47 -15.46
CA LEU A 314 2.02 -13.94 -15.41
C LEU A 314 1.43 -14.52 -16.69
N SER A 315 0.50 -13.83 -17.34
CA SER A 315 -0.05 -14.22 -18.65
C SER A 315 1.01 -14.33 -19.75
N ARG A 316 2.11 -13.55 -19.64
CA ARG A 316 3.21 -13.50 -20.60
C ARG A 316 4.40 -14.37 -20.18
N LEU A 317 4.62 -14.53 -18.87
CA LEU A 317 5.77 -15.24 -18.28
C LEU A 317 5.50 -16.72 -18.00
N LEU A 318 4.23 -17.13 -17.86
CA LEU A 318 3.85 -18.53 -17.69
C LEU A 318 3.51 -19.15 -19.05
N PRO A 319 3.96 -20.37 -19.35
CA PRO A 319 3.55 -21.07 -20.56
C PRO A 319 2.04 -21.23 -20.57
N SER A 320 1.39 -20.97 -21.71
CA SER A 320 -0.01 -21.34 -21.92
C SER A 320 -0.22 -22.80 -21.51
N SER A 321 -1.29 -23.06 -20.76
CA SER A 321 -1.60 -24.36 -20.12
C SER A 321 -1.57 -25.57 -21.07
N THR A 322 -1.62 -25.35 -22.38
CA THR A 322 -1.49 -26.38 -23.42
C THR A 322 -0.09 -26.99 -23.53
N ASN A 323 0.97 -26.29 -23.13
CA ASN A 323 2.36 -26.77 -23.26
C ASN A 323 2.99 -27.26 -21.95
N ALA A 324 2.41 -26.91 -20.79
CA ALA A 324 2.94 -27.26 -19.46
C ALA A 324 2.64 -28.71 -19.05
N ALA A 325 1.60 -29.35 -19.61
CA ALA A 325 1.25 -30.73 -19.30
C ALA A 325 2.19 -31.78 -19.94
N ALA A 326 2.93 -31.40 -20.99
CA ALA A 326 3.81 -32.31 -21.73
C ALA A 326 5.20 -32.49 -21.10
N ALA A 327 5.61 -31.59 -20.21
CA ALA A 327 6.87 -31.67 -19.48
C ALA A 327 6.59 -31.32 -18.03
N GLY A 328 6.61 -32.31 -17.13
CA GLY A 328 6.51 -32.11 -15.67
C GLY A 328 7.69 -31.33 -15.05
N ALA A 329 8.29 -30.41 -15.79
CA ALA A 329 9.38 -29.54 -15.37
C ALA A 329 8.81 -28.21 -14.90
N GLU A 330 8.98 -27.93 -13.60
CA GLU A 330 8.72 -26.60 -13.05
C GLU A 330 9.60 -25.56 -13.74
N THR A 331 8.98 -24.50 -14.25
CA THR A 331 9.72 -23.34 -14.76
C THR A 331 10.16 -22.45 -13.60
N ILE A 332 11.21 -21.66 -13.82
CA ILE A 332 11.69 -20.65 -12.86
C ILE A 332 10.54 -19.74 -12.43
N CYS A 333 9.72 -19.27 -13.38
CA CYS A 333 8.55 -18.44 -13.10
C CYS A 333 7.53 -19.16 -12.20
N THR A 334 7.22 -20.44 -12.47
CA THR A 334 6.28 -21.19 -11.60
C THR A 334 6.81 -21.36 -10.17
N GLN A 335 8.12 -21.54 -9.99
CA GLN A 335 8.75 -21.60 -8.66
C GLN A 335 8.68 -20.26 -7.92
N LEU A 336 8.99 -19.15 -8.61
CA LEU A 336 8.90 -17.80 -8.03
C LEU A 336 7.46 -17.44 -7.67
N VAL A 337 6.48 -17.76 -8.53
CA VAL A 337 5.05 -17.58 -8.26
C VAL A 337 4.61 -18.40 -7.04
N ARG A 338 5.02 -19.67 -6.94
CA ARG A 338 4.72 -20.51 -5.77
C ARG A 338 5.33 -19.94 -4.49
N SER A 339 6.57 -19.47 -4.54
CA SER A 339 7.26 -18.85 -3.40
C SER A 339 6.56 -17.57 -2.96
N MET A 340 6.16 -16.72 -3.91
CA MET A 340 5.38 -15.51 -3.65
C MET A 340 4.02 -15.84 -3.02
N ALA A 341 3.25 -16.76 -3.61
CA ALA A 341 1.96 -17.19 -3.07
C ALA A 341 2.08 -17.76 -1.65
N SER A 342 3.09 -18.59 -1.40
CA SER A 342 3.41 -19.11 -0.07
C SER A 342 3.69 -17.99 0.93
N ARG A 343 4.52 -17.01 0.52
CA ARG A 343 4.90 -15.87 1.36
C ARG A 343 3.69 -15.01 1.72
N VAL A 344 2.83 -14.70 0.76
CA VAL A 344 1.60 -13.90 0.96
C VAL A 344 0.69 -14.55 2.01
N LEU A 345 0.47 -15.87 1.93
CA LEU A 345 -0.36 -16.60 2.91
C LEU A 345 0.28 -16.59 4.30
N THR A 346 1.57 -16.90 4.41
CA THR A 346 2.28 -16.91 5.71
C THR A 346 2.31 -15.53 6.34
N PHE A 347 2.57 -14.49 5.55
CA PHE A 347 2.62 -13.10 6.00
C PHE A 347 1.25 -12.64 6.49
N PHE A 348 0.18 -12.94 5.73
CA PHE A 348 -1.18 -12.64 6.16
C PHE A 348 -1.53 -13.31 7.49
N ILE A 349 -1.31 -14.62 7.63
CA ILE A 349 -1.64 -15.36 8.87
C ILE A 349 -0.88 -14.79 10.07
N ARG A 350 0.40 -14.44 9.89
CA ARG A 350 1.20 -13.80 10.93
C ARG A 350 0.56 -12.48 11.37
N HIS A 351 0.26 -11.58 10.43
CA HIS A 351 -0.31 -10.28 10.78
C HIS A 351 -1.73 -10.40 11.33
N ALA A 352 -2.55 -11.33 10.84
CA ALA A 352 -3.86 -11.66 11.39
C ALA A 352 -3.77 -12.14 12.85
N SER A 353 -2.74 -12.93 13.20
CA SER A 353 -2.50 -13.39 14.58
C SER A 353 -2.08 -12.28 15.56
N LEU A 354 -1.59 -11.16 15.03
CA LEU A 354 -1.17 -9.99 15.82
C LEU A 354 -2.28 -8.97 16.05
N VAL A 355 -3.43 -9.10 15.35
CA VAL A 355 -4.55 -8.16 15.46
C VAL A 355 -5.20 -8.26 16.85
N ARG A 356 -5.28 -7.11 17.53
CA ARG A 356 -5.91 -6.95 18.84
C ARG A 356 -6.36 -5.49 19.02
N PRO A 357 -7.55 -5.23 19.60
CA PRO A 357 -8.58 -6.18 20.05
C PRO A 357 -9.33 -6.83 18.88
N LEU A 358 -9.85 -8.04 19.10
CA LEU A 358 -10.61 -8.81 18.11
C LEU A 358 -12.01 -9.12 18.65
N SER A 359 -13.02 -8.39 18.19
CA SER A 359 -14.43 -8.60 18.57
C SER A 359 -15.08 -9.73 17.76
N GLU A 360 -16.30 -10.15 18.10
CA GLU A 360 -17.05 -11.16 17.32
C GLU A 360 -17.28 -10.73 15.86
N SER A 361 -17.60 -9.46 15.62
CA SER A 361 -17.69 -8.91 14.27
C SER A 361 -16.33 -8.86 13.58
N GLY A 362 -15.26 -8.52 14.31
CA GLY A 362 -13.88 -8.58 13.83
C GLY A 362 -13.46 -9.99 13.38
N LYS A 363 -13.86 -11.05 14.11
CA LYS A 363 -13.62 -12.45 13.73
C LYS A 363 -14.32 -12.80 12.41
N LEU A 364 -15.58 -12.40 12.24
CA LEU A 364 -16.33 -12.63 11.00
C LEU A 364 -15.69 -11.90 9.81
N ARG A 365 -15.26 -10.65 10.00
CA ARG A 365 -14.54 -9.87 9.00
C ARG A 365 -13.22 -10.55 8.61
N MET A 366 -12.41 -10.95 9.59
CA MET A 366 -11.17 -11.69 9.37
C MET A 366 -11.40 -12.99 8.58
N ALA A 367 -12.45 -13.75 8.92
CA ALA A 367 -12.80 -14.97 8.20
C ALA A 367 -13.20 -14.71 6.73
N ARG A 368 -13.83 -13.57 6.44
CA ARG A 368 -14.12 -13.13 5.07
C ARG A 368 -12.83 -12.78 4.34
N ASP A 369 -11.99 -11.94 4.93
CA ASP A 369 -10.70 -11.52 4.36
C ASP A 369 -9.83 -12.75 4.03
N MET A 370 -9.85 -13.79 4.88
CA MET A 370 -9.19 -15.06 4.61
C MET A 370 -9.77 -15.81 3.40
N ALA A 371 -11.09 -15.82 3.24
CA ALA A 371 -11.75 -16.49 2.11
C ALA A 371 -11.42 -15.79 0.80
N GLU A 372 -11.40 -14.46 0.85
CA GLU A 372 -11.07 -13.59 -0.27
C GLU A 372 -9.60 -13.70 -0.67
N LEU A 373 -8.69 -13.78 0.31
CA LEU A 373 -7.28 -14.05 0.06
C LEU A 373 -7.07 -15.42 -0.59
N GLU A 374 -7.72 -16.47 -0.04
CA GLU A 374 -7.68 -17.83 -0.59
C GLU A 374 -8.14 -17.83 -2.06
N LEU A 375 -9.26 -17.16 -2.35
CA LEU A 375 -9.80 -17.04 -3.70
C LEU A 375 -8.86 -16.26 -4.61
N ALA A 376 -8.36 -15.12 -4.16
CA ALA A 376 -7.48 -14.25 -4.95
C ALA A 376 -6.18 -14.97 -5.34
N VAL A 377 -5.53 -15.64 -4.38
CA VAL A 377 -4.30 -16.40 -4.61
C VAL A 377 -4.57 -17.61 -5.49
N GLY A 378 -5.61 -18.39 -5.19
CA GLY A 378 -5.94 -19.62 -5.92
C GLY A 378 -6.34 -19.37 -7.37
N GLN A 379 -7.13 -18.33 -7.63
CA GLN A 379 -7.52 -17.97 -8.97
C GLN A 379 -6.40 -17.31 -9.75
N ASN A 380 -5.62 -16.42 -9.11
CA ASN A 380 -4.76 -15.49 -9.85
C ASN A 380 -3.27 -15.78 -9.81
N LEU A 381 -2.74 -16.37 -8.73
CA LEU A 381 -1.31 -16.62 -8.56
C LEU A 381 -0.97 -18.10 -8.78
N TYR A 382 -1.43 -18.97 -7.89
CA TYR A 382 -1.00 -20.37 -7.84
C TYR A 382 -2.09 -21.25 -7.22
N PRO A 383 -2.30 -22.50 -7.68
CA PRO A 383 -3.22 -23.43 -7.04
C PRO A 383 -2.89 -23.62 -5.56
N VAL A 384 -3.80 -23.20 -4.69
CA VAL A 384 -3.54 -23.12 -3.24
C VAL A 384 -3.32 -24.50 -2.61
N GLU A 385 -3.93 -25.54 -3.18
CA GLU A 385 -3.80 -26.93 -2.74
C GLU A 385 -2.37 -27.45 -2.86
N GLN A 386 -1.60 -26.88 -3.79
CA GLN A 386 -0.22 -27.26 -4.06
C GLN A 386 0.80 -26.45 -3.23
N LEU A 387 0.36 -25.49 -2.41
CA LEU A 387 1.25 -24.68 -1.56
C LEU A 387 1.70 -25.44 -0.29
N GLY A 388 0.98 -26.48 0.14
CA GLY A 388 1.35 -27.28 1.30
C GLY A 388 1.11 -26.55 2.64
N LEU A 389 2.16 -26.42 3.46
CA LEU A 389 2.06 -25.92 4.84
C LEU A 389 1.42 -24.52 4.96
N PRO A 390 1.75 -23.50 4.14
CA PRO A 390 1.11 -22.19 4.21
C PRO A 390 -0.41 -22.23 4.00
N TYR A 391 -0.89 -23.09 3.10
CA TYR A 391 -2.33 -23.24 2.85
C TYR A 391 -3.02 -24.00 3.98
N ARG A 392 -2.41 -25.07 4.51
CA ARG A 392 -2.92 -25.77 5.70
C ARG A 392 -3.05 -24.82 6.90
N ALA A 393 -2.05 -23.98 7.11
CA ALA A 393 -2.08 -22.95 8.15
C ALA A 393 -3.25 -21.97 7.95
N LEU A 394 -3.52 -21.51 6.72
CA LEU A 394 -4.67 -20.63 6.45
C LEU A 394 -5.99 -21.33 6.79
N ARG A 395 -6.14 -22.59 6.36
CA ARG A 395 -7.34 -23.41 6.59
C ARG A 395 -7.55 -23.71 8.07
N ALA A 396 -6.47 -23.91 8.82
CA ALA A 396 -6.48 -24.17 10.26
C ALA A 396 -6.73 -22.90 11.08
N PHE A 397 -6.22 -21.74 10.65
CA PHE A 397 -6.42 -20.49 11.38
C PHE A 397 -7.91 -20.04 11.40
N ARG A 398 -8.68 -20.35 10.33
CA ARG A 398 -10.08 -19.94 10.22
C ARG A 398 -11.01 -20.53 11.29
N PRO A 399 -11.01 -21.85 11.58
CA PRO A 399 -11.76 -22.36 12.72
C PRO A 399 -11.13 -21.92 14.05
N LEU A 400 -9.79 -21.75 14.12
CA LEU A 400 -9.12 -21.35 15.36
C LEU A 400 -9.66 -20.04 15.93
N ILE A 401 -9.95 -19.02 15.10
CA ILE A 401 -10.44 -17.72 15.60
C ILE A 401 -11.83 -17.80 16.27
N PHE A 402 -12.63 -18.83 15.97
CA PHE A 402 -13.95 -19.06 16.57
C PHE A 402 -13.93 -20.06 17.73
N LEU A 403 -12.84 -20.81 17.92
CA LEU A 403 -12.71 -21.74 19.03
C LEU A 403 -12.60 -20.99 20.37
N GLU A 404 -13.31 -21.52 21.35
CA GLU A 404 -13.20 -21.12 22.75
C GLU A 404 -11.84 -21.52 23.34
N THR A 405 -11.34 -20.73 24.29
CA THR A 405 -10.03 -20.96 24.93
C THR A 405 -9.94 -22.34 25.61
N SER A 406 -11.06 -22.85 26.14
CA SER A 406 -11.16 -24.15 26.82
C SER A 406 -10.99 -25.34 25.89
N GLN A 407 -11.39 -25.20 24.62
CA GLN A 407 -11.38 -26.29 23.63
C GLN A 407 -10.11 -26.31 22.79
N LEU A 408 -9.24 -25.31 22.97
CA LEU A 408 -8.07 -25.09 22.12
C LEU A 408 -7.04 -26.22 22.26
N GLU A 409 -6.82 -26.72 23.48
CA GLU A 409 -5.82 -27.76 23.79
C GLU A 409 -6.07 -29.09 23.08
N ALA A 410 -7.34 -29.50 22.98
CA ALA A 410 -7.72 -30.78 22.39
C ALA A 410 -7.89 -30.71 20.85
N SER A 411 -7.74 -29.52 20.26
CA SER A 411 -8.07 -29.30 18.86
C SER A 411 -6.95 -29.78 17.93
N PRO A 412 -7.25 -30.64 16.93
CA PRO A 412 -6.24 -31.09 15.96
C PRO A 412 -5.72 -29.94 15.07
N VAL A 413 -6.46 -28.83 15.01
CA VAL A 413 -6.14 -27.61 14.24
C VAL A 413 -4.78 -27.01 14.64
N LEU A 414 -4.31 -27.25 15.86
CA LEU A 414 -3.01 -26.77 16.33
C LEU A 414 -1.82 -27.41 15.61
N GLN A 415 -1.98 -28.63 15.08
CA GLN A 415 -0.88 -29.34 14.39
C GLN A 415 -0.56 -28.74 13.01
N ASP A 416 -1.54 -28.09 12.40
CA ASP A 416 -1.43 -27.49 11.06
C ASP A 416 -0.95 -26.03 11.09
N LEU A 417 -0.65 -25.49 12.28
CA LEU A 417 -0.27 -24.09 12.49
C LEU A 417 1.13 -23.96 13.08
N PRO A 418 1.90 -22.92 12.67
CA PRO A 418 3.13 -22.57 13.37
C PRO A 418 2.85 -22.23 14.85
N PRO A 419 3.64 -22.75 15.80
CA PRO A 419 3.46 -22.46 17.22
C PRO A 419 3.53 -20.97 17.56
N SER A 420 4.43 -20.24 16.90
CA SER A 420 4.49 -18.78 16.97
C SER A 420 3.13 -18.14 16.65
N VAL A 421 2.44 -18.54 15.58
CA VAL A 421 1.14 -17.98 15.20
C VAL A 421 0.08 -18.26 16.27
N ILE A 422 0.05 -19.47 16.82
CA ILE A 422 -0.90 -19.86 17.88
C ILE A 422 -0.68 -18.98 19.12
N LEU A 423 0.57 -18.88 19.58
CA LEU A 423 0.93 -18.11 20.79
C LEU A 423 0.66 -16.61 20.61
N HIS A 424 0.90 -16.05 19.42
CA HIS A 424 0.57 -14.66 19.14
C HIS A 424 -0.94 -14.41 19.15
N HIS A 425 -1.72 -15.30 18.54
CA HIS A 425 -3.18 -15.20 18.55
C HIS A 425 -3.76 -15.31 19.96
N LEU A 426 -3.16 -16.09 20.85
CA LEU A 426 -3.61 -16.19 22.24
C LEU A 426 -3.59 -14.83 22.99
N TYR A 427 -2.71 -13.89 22.62
CA TYR A 427 -2.76 -12.53 23.18
C TYR A 427 -4.06 -11.79 22.86
N SER A 428 -4.72 -12.07 21.72
CA SER A 428 -6.00 -11.43 21.38
C SER A 428 -7.15 -11.91 22.29
N ARG A 429 -6.97 -13.06 22.97
CA ARG A 429 -7.91 -13.60 23.98
C ARG A 429 -7.57 -13.18 25.41
N GLY A 430 -6.39 -12.60 25.63
CA GLY A 430 -5.89 -12.22 26.95
C GLY A 430 -6.36 -10.83 27.40
N PRO A 431 -6.25 -10.52 28.71
CA PRO A 431 -6.57 -9.20 29.25
C PRO A 431 -5.57 -8.14 28.77
N ASP A 432 -5.98 -6.87 28.66
CA ASP A 432 -5.14 -5.76 28.14
C ASP A 432 -3.82 -5.56 28.90
N GLU A 433 -3.76 -6.06 30.13
CA GLU A 433 -2.57 -6.05 30.98
C GLU A 433 -1.46 -7.00 30.50
N LEU A 434 -1.85 -8.08 29.81
CA LEU A 434 -0.93 -9.00 29.16
C LEU A 434 -0.47 -8.37 27.84
N GLN A 435 0.65 -7.65 27.92
CA GLN A 435 1.26 -6.97 26.78
C GLN A 435 1.96 -7.99 25.86
N SER A 436 1.73 -7.90 24.56
CA SER A 436 2.45 -8.73 23.58
C SER A 436 3.91 -8.30 23.44
N PRO A 437 4.82 -9.14 22.90
CA PRO A 437 6.21 -8.75 22.67
C PRO A 437 6.35 -7.49 21.81
N LEU A 438 5.44 -7.33 20.84
CA LEU A 438 5.30 -6.12 20.02
C LEU A 438 5.05 -4.88 20.88
N GLN A 439 4.06 -4.94 21.78
CA GLN A 439 3.67 -3.81 22.63
C GLN A 439 4.73 -3.49 23.69
N ARG A 440 5.31 -4.52 24.32
CA ARG A 440 6.37 -4.38 25.33
C ARG A 440 7.59 -3.65 24.77
N ASN A 441 8.03 -4.05 23.57
CA ASN A 441 9.22 -3.49 22.95
C ASN A 441 8.94 -2.24 22.11
N LYS A 442 7.68 -1.79 22.04
CA LYS A 442 7.22 -0.62 21.26
C LYS A 442 7.67 -0.67 19.78
N LEU A 443 7.69 -1.87 19.20
CA LEU A 443 8.06 -2.09 17.82
C LEU A 443 6.86 -1.84 16.90
N THR A 444 7.11 -1.45 15.64
CA THR A 444 6.05 -1.44 14.63
C THR A 444 5.71 -2.87 14.19
N PRO A 445 4.49 -3.14 13.68
CA PRO A 445 4.13 -4.46 13.17
C PRO A 445 5.11 -4.97 12.10
N LEU A 446 5.60 -4.09 11.23
CA LEU A 446 6.61 -4.41 10.22
C LEU A 446 7.96 -4.81 10.85
N GLN A 447 8.50 -4.00 11.78
CA GLN A 447 9.76 -4.29 12.47
C GLN A 447 9.71 -5.64 13.20
N TYR A 448 8.58 -5.93 13.82
CA TYR A 448 8.37 -7.19 14.51
C TYR A 448 8.25 -8.37 13.54
N SER A 449 7.56 -8.21 12.40
CA SER A 449 7.46 -9.24 11.36
C SER A 449 8.84 -9.58 10.78
N LEU A 450 9.67 -8.58 10.49
CA LEU A 450 11.05 -8.77 10.04
C LEU A 450 11.91 -9.49 11.10
N TRP A 451 11.71 -9.17 12.38
CA TRP A 451 12.35 -9.90 13.47
C TRP A 451 11.91 -11.36 13.50
N LEU A 452 10.60 -11.64 13.39
CA LEU A 452 10.06 -13.01 13.35
C LEU A 452 10.62 -13.82 12.16
N ASP A 453 10.89 -13.20 11.01
CA ASP A 453 11.53 -13.87 9.87
C ASP A 453 12.99 -14.27 10.14
N SER A 454 13.67 -13.53 11.02
CA SER A 454 15.09 -13.77 11.34
C SER A 454 15.32 -14.76 12.47
N GLN A 455 14.29 -15.09 13.26
CA GLN A 455 14.39 -15.87 14.48
C GLN A 455 13.73 -17.24 14.35
N GLY A 456 14.28 -18.25 15.03
CA GLY A 456 13.64 -19.55 15.21
C GLY A 456 12.56 -19.52 16.29
N GLU A 457 11.66 -20.52 16.26
CA GLU A 457 10.55 -20.70 17.22
C GLU A 457 11.01 -20.65 18.69
N ASP A 458 12.20 -21.16 19.02
CA ASP A 458 12.77 -21.13 20.38
C ASP A 458 13.01 -19.70 20.89
N GLN A 459 13.53 -18.81 20.04
CA GLN A 459 13.81 -17.42 20.40
C GLN A 459 12.51 -16.61 20.48
N ILE A 460 11.56 -16.91 19.58
CA ILE A 460 10.22 -16.33 19.62
C ILE A 460 9.54 -16.69 20.95
N TRP A 461 9.60 -17.97 21.34
CA TRP A 461 9.10 -18.43 22.62
C TRP A 461 9.77 -17.74 23.80
N LYS A 462 11.09 -17.56 23.79
CA LYS A 462 11.80 -16.82 24.86
C LYS A 462 11.28 -15.38 25.02
N GLY A 463 11.01 -14.70 23.90
CA GLY A 463 10.39 -13.37 23.91
C GLY A 463 9.00 -13.38 24.55
N ILE A 464 8.16 -14.35 24.17
CA ILE A 464 6.80 -14.55 24.71
C ILE A 464 6.83 -14.96 26.18
N LYS A 465 7.78 -15.79 26.60
CA LYS A 465 7.93 -16.20 28.00
C LYS A 465 8.25 -15.00 28.88
N THR A 466 9.10 -14.09 28.40
CA THR A 466 9.45 -12.87 29.15
C THR A 466 8.23 -11.98 29.38
N THR A 467 7.32 -11.84 28.41
CA THR A 467 6.05 -11.10 28.59
C THR A 467 5.08 -11.81 29.53
N LEU A 468 5.04 -13.14 29.52
CA LEU A 468 4.28 -13.93 30.48
C LEU A 468 4.82 -13.76 31.91
N ASP A 469 6.14 -13.80 32.09
CA ASP A 469 6.79 -13.61 33.40
C ASP A 469 6.51 -12.21 33.97
N ASP A 470 6.59 -11.16 33.15
CA ASP A 470 6.20 -9.80 33.55
C ASP A 470 4.73 -9.69 33.99
N TYR A 471 3.82 -10.36 33.26
CA TYR A 471 2.41 -10.40 33.64
C TYR A 471 2.22 -11.12 34.98
N ALA A 472 2.92 -12.23 35.20
CA ALA A 472 2.85 -12.97 36.45
C ALA A 472 3.34 -12.15 37.65
N VAL A 473 4.42 -11.39 37.48
CA VAL A 473 4.92 -10.46 38.50
C VAL A 473 3.87 -9.39 38.82
N LYS A 474 3.22 -8.81 37.81
CA LYS A 474 2.16 -7.80 38.00
C LYS A 474 0.95 -8.36 38.74
N VAL A 475 0.43 -9.52 38.35
CA VAL A 475 -0.72 -10.17 39.01
C VAL A 475 -0.38 -10.49 40.48
N ARG A 476 0.81 -11.06 40.73
CA ARG A 476 1.26 -11.37 42.10
C ARG A 476 1.44 -10.12 42.96
N SER A 477 1.90 -9.01 42.39
CA SER A 477 2.07 -7.74 43.12
C SER A 477 0.73 -7.13 43.57
N ARG A 478 -0.38 -7.47 42.89
CA ARG A 478 -1.73 -7.03 43.25
C ARG A 478 -2.41 -7.92 44.29
N GLY A 479 -1.82 -9.08 44.60
CA GLY A 479 -2.38 -10.05 45.54
C GLY A 479 -3.41 -11.01 44.94
N ASP A 480 -3.63 -10.95 43.62
CA ASP A 480 -4.54 -11.85 42.91
C ASP A 480 -3.92 -13.25 42.78
N LYS A 481 -4.72 -14.29 43.06
CA LYS A 481 -4.31 -15.70 42.96
C LYS A 481 -4.77 -16.36 41.66
N GLU A 482 -5.68 -15.73 40.93
CA GLU A 482 -6.26 -16.24 39.70
C GLU A 482 -5.60 -15.57 38.49
N PHE A 483 -5.01 -16.38 37.62
CA PHE A 483 -4.49 -15.93 36.33
C PHE A 483 -5.58 -16.04 35.27
N SER A 484 -5.50 -15.20 34.24
CA SER A 484 -6.32 -15.40 33.03
C SER A 484 -6.13 -16.83 32.49
N PRO A 485 -7.19 -17.51 32.02
CA PRO A 485 -7.10 -18.88 31.48
C PRO A 485 -6.14 -19.01 30.28
N VAL A 486 -5.81 -17.90 29.63
CA VAL A 486 -4.83 -17.83 28.54
C VAL A 486 -3.39 -18.02 29.03
N TYR A 487 -3.06 -17.56 30.25
CA TYR A 487 -1.71 -17.63 30.80
C TYR A 487 -1.17 -19.07 30.97
N PRO A 488 -1.87 -19.99 31.66
CA PRO A 488 -1.39 -21.37 31.80
C PRO A 488 -1.35 -22.11 30.46
N LEU A 489 -2.32 -21.85 29.58
CA LEU A 489 -2.38 -22.41 28.23
C LEU A 489 -1.14 -22.03 27.39
N MET A 490 -0.76 -20.75 27.39
CA MET A 490 0.43 -20.29 26.67
C MET A 490 1.73 -20.88 27.24
N LEU A 491 1.82 -21.04 28.56
CA LEU A 491 2.98 -21.69 29.20
C LEU A 491 3.11 -23.16 28.80
N GLN A 492 2.01 -23.90 28.76
CA GLN A 492 2.02 -25.30 28.35
C GLN A 492 2.39 -25.47 26.87
N LEU A 493 1.73 -24.71 25.98
CA LEU A 493 2.00 -24.75 24.54
C LEU A 493 3.40 -24.27 24.17
N GLY A 494 3.95 -23.30 24.89
CA GLY A 494 5.32 -22.85 24.65
C GLY A 494 6.39 -23.76 25.22
N SER A 495 6.12 -24.43 26.35
CA SER A 495 7.09 -25.36 26.96
C SER A 495 7.29 -26.63 26.11
N SER A 496 6.26 -27.07 25.39
CA SER A 496 6.37 -28.20 24.46
C SER A 496 7.31 -27.92 23.27
N LEU A 497 7.52 -26.64 22.90
CA LEU A 497 8.46 -26.25 21.85
C LEU A 497 9.92 -26.51 22.26
N THR A 498 10.26 -26.21 23.51
CA THR A 498 11.61 -26.45 24.03
C THR A 498 11.91 -27.93 24.30
N GLY A 499 10.89 -28.79 24.33
CA GLY A 499 11.04 -30.24 24.51
C GLY A 499 11.36 -31.02 23.23
N HIS A 500 11.17 -30.40 22.05
CA HIS A 500 11.34 -31.04 20.74
C HIS A 500 12.59 -30.58 19.97
N SER A 501 13.60 -30.00 20.62
CA SER A 501 14.90 -29.82 19.97
C SER A 501 15.51 -31.20 19.65
N PRO A 502 15.76 -31.56 18.38
CA PRO A 502 16.50 -32.76 18.08
C PRO A 502 17.89 -32.57 18.67
N VAL A 503 18.26 -33.46 19.59
CA VAL A 503 19.62 -33.52 20.14
C VAL A 503 20.57 -33.54 18.96
N SER A 504 21.37 -32.48 18.86
CA SER A 504 22.48 -32.35 17.93
C SER A 504 23.39 -33.57 18.12
N GLN A 505 23.25 -34.57 17.26
CA GLN A 505 24.33 -35.50 17.03
C GLN A 505 25.40 -34.73 16.26
N LYS A 506 26.46 -34.38 16.98
CA LYS A 506 27.75 -33.93 16.43
C LYS A 506 28.79 -35.00 16.78
N PRO A 507 29.85 -35.08 15.97
CA PRO A 507 29.89 -35.48 14.57
C PRO A 507 29.96 -37.01 14.39
#